data_AF-A0A1Z9CDE9-F1
#
_entry.id   AF-A0A1Z9CDE9-F1
#
_cell.length_a   1.000
_cell.length_b   1.000
_cell.length_c   1.000
_cell.angle_alpha   90.00
_cell.angle_beta   90.00
_cell.angle_gamma   90.00
#
_symmetry.space_group_name_H-M   'P 1'
#
loop_
_entity.id
_entity.type
_entity.pdbx_description
1 polymer ?
#
loop_
_entity_poly.entity_id
_entity_poly.type
_entity_poly.pdbx_seq_one_letter_code
_entity_poly.pdbx_strand_id
1 'polypeptide(L)'
;MNVKKSLVIKKLTIVFLLVAVVLGQKSDLKNVKVLPFKKKRELVNYMKIVTKELGVKCSFCHIPNDYTSDKKANKVVAREMIKMTQSANSVLANLNFKEVSCWTCHRGNRHPERSPFEKS
;
A
#
# COMPACT_ATOMS: atom_id res chain seq x y z
N MET A 1 24.03 -41.50 -24.99
CA MET A 1 23.39 -41.21 -23.69
C MET A 1 23.70 -39.83 -23.09
N ASN A 2 24.54 -38.98 -23.72
CA ASN A 2 25.04 -37.73 -23.14
C ASN A 2 24.25 -36.46 -23.52
N VAL A 3 23.61 -36.42 -24.68
CA VAL A 3 22.90 -35.21 -25.17
C VAL A 3 21.61 -34.94 -24.40
N LYS A 4 20.80 -35.99 -24.13
CA LYS A 4 19.56 -35.86 -23.34
C LYS A 4 19.84 -35.44 -21.89
N LYS A 5 20.89 -35.97 -21.27
CA LYS A 5 21.36 -35.57 -19.93
C LYS A 5 21.79 -34.09 -19.91
N SER A 6 22.56 -33.65 -20.92
CA SER A 6 22.97 -32.24 -21.04
C SER A 6 21.78 -31.29 -21.20
N LEU A 7 20.75 -31.69 -21.96
CA LEU A 7 19.53 -30.88 -22.14
C LEU A 7 18.71 -30.78 -20.85
N VAL A 8 18.62 -31.87 -20.08
CA VAL A 8 17.94 -31.89 -18.77
C VAL A 8 18.69 -31.03 -17.75
N ILE A 9 20.02 -31.09 -17.72
CA ILE A 9 20.86 -30.27 -16.82
C ILE A 9 20.72 -28.79 -17.18
N LYS A 10 20.75 -28.43 -18.48
CA LYS A 10 20.54 -27.05 -18.94
C LYS A 10 19.14 -26.52 -18.60
N LYS A 11 18.09 -27.36 -18.69
CA LYS A 11 16.74 -26.99 -18.25
C LYS A 11 16.67 -26.80 -16.73
N LEU A 12 17.34 -27.65 -15.95
CA LEU A 12 17.36 -27.57 -14.48
C LEU A 12 18.05 -26.28 -14.00
N THR A 13 19.16 -25.89 -14.61
CA THR A 13 19.90 -24.67 -14.23
C THR A 13 19.13 -23.40 -14.59
N ILE A 14 18.43 -23.37 -15.73
CA ILE A 14 17.55 -22.25 -16.11
C ILE A 14 16.38 -22.11 -15.13
N VAL A 15 15.77 -23.21 -14.71
CA VAL A 15 14.70 -23.21 -13.71
C VAL A 15 15.21 -22.69 -12.35
N PHE A 16 16.41 -23.11 -11.93
CA PHE A 16 17.01 -22.64 -10.68
C PHE A 16 17.32 -21.13 -10.71
N LEU A 17 17.83 -20.62 -11.83
CA LEU A 17 18.08 -19.18 -12.04
C LEU A 17 16.79 -18.35 -11.99
N LEU A 18 15.72 -18.84 -12.62
CA LEU A 18 14.41 -18.17 -12.58
C LEU A 18 13.83 -18.14 -11.15
N VAL A 19 13.96 -19.23 -10.39
CA VAL A 19 13.52 -19.29 -8.99
C VAL A 19 14.33 -18.32 -8.10
N ALA A 20 15.65 -18.22 -8.30
CA ALA A 20 16.49 -17.29 -7.55
C ALA A 20 16.12 -15.81 -7.79
N VAL A 21 15.74 -15.45 -9.02
CA VAL A 21 15.28 -14.09 -9.36
C VAL A 21 13.96 -13.75 -8.66
N VAL A 22 13.04 -14.71 -8.53
CA VAL A 22 11.76 -14.50 -7.83
C VAL A 22 11.96 -14.28 -6.33
N LEU A 23 12.95 -14.92 -5.71
CA LEU A 23 13.23 -14.84 -4.28
C LEU A 23 14.07 -13.62 -3.86
N GLY A 24 14.75 -12.95 -4.79
CA GLY A 24 15.73 -11.89 -4.49
C GLY A 24 15.19 -10.48 -4.24
N GLN A 25 13.88 -10.21 -4.35
CA GLN A 25 13.34 -8.85 -4.18
C GLN A 25 13.07 -8.51 -2.69
N LYS A 26 14.13 -8.21 -1.93
CA LYS A 26 14.00 -7.65 -0.58
C LYS A 26 13.56 -6.18 -0.66
N SER A 27 12.47 -5.82 0.03
CA SER A 27 11.99 -4.44 0.12
C SER A 27 12.74 -3.69 1.22
N ASP A 28 13.32 -2.53 0.90
CA ASP A 28 14.01 -1.65 1.87
C ASP A 28 13.04 -0.78 2.70
N LEU A 29 11.74 -0.98 2.54
CA LEU A 29 10.72 -0.19 3.22
C LEU A 29 10.54 -0.67 4.67
N LYS A 30 10.71 0.26 5.61
CA LYS A 30 10.52 0.00 7.04
C LYS A 30 9.12 0.41 7.49
N ASN A 31 8.49 -0.45 8.29
CA ASN A 31 7.17 -0.25 8.88
C ASN A 31 6.05 0.09 7.88
N VAL A 32 6.06 -0.56 6.72
CA VAL A 32 4.95 -0.57 5.75
C VAL A 32 4.21 -1.91 5.90
N LYS A 33 3.02 -1.88 6.52
CA LYS A 33 2.29 -3.10 6.91
C LYS A 33 1.12 -3.49 6.01
N VAL A 34 0.54 -2.53 5.29
CA VAL A 34 -0.73 -2.69 4.57
C VAL A 34 -0.55 -2.50 3.06
N LEU A 35 0.33 -1.59 2.65
CA LEU A 35 0.54 -1.27 1.24
C LEU A 35 1.55 -2.24 0.62
N PRO A 36 1.29 -2.78 -0.58
CA PRO A 36 2.14 -3.82 -1.20
C PRO A 36 3.36 -3.25 -1.93
N PHE A 37 3.68 -1.95 -1.75
CA PHE A 37 4.77 -1.30 -2.47
C PHE A 37 6.14 -1.88 -2.07
N LYS A 38 7.03 -2.02 -3.06
CA LYS A 38 8.41 -2.45 -2.83
C LYS A 38 9.41 -1.29 -2.95
N LYS A 39 9.04 -0.24 -3.68
CA LYS A 39 9.91 0.91 -3.94
C LYS A 39 9.45 2.14 -3.15
N LYS A 40 10.42 2.87 -2.57
CA LYS A 40 10.15 4.10 -1.79
C LYS A 40 9.37 5.15 -2.59
N ARG A 41 9.66 5.28 -3.89
CA ARG A 41 8.98 6.23 -4.77
C ARG A 41 7.48 5.97 -4.88
N GLU A 42 7.08 4.72 -5.03
CA GLU A 42 5.67 4.31 -5.12
C GLU A 42 4.93 4.63 -3.83
N LEU A 43 5.53 4.27 -2.69
CA LEU A 43 4.99 4.60 -1.37
C LEU A 43 4.81 6.11 -1.20
N VAL A 44 5.83 6.91 -1.52
CA VAL A 44 5.77 8.37 -1.36
C VAL A 44 4.72 8.98 -2.29
N ASN A 45 4.57 8.48 -3.52
CA ASN A 45 3.53 8.96 -4.44
C ASN A 45 2.13 8.66 -3.89
N TYR A 46 1.91 7.46 -3.35
CA TYR A 46 0.65 7.14 -2.67
C TYR A 46 0.39 8.06 -1.47
N MET A 47 1.40 8.32 -0.63
CA MET A 47 1.25 9.23 0.51
C MET A 47 0.92 10.66 0.08
N LYS A 48 1.42 11.15 -1.05
CA LYS A 48 1.05 12.46 -1.60
C LYS A 48 -0.44 12.53 -1.98
N ILE A 49 -0.99 11.44 -2.52
CA ILE A 49 -2.43 11.33 -2.80
C ILE A 49 -3.21 11.42 -1.48
N VAL A 50 -2.85 10.60 -0.49
CA VAL A 50 -3.51 10.61 0.84
C VAL A 50 -3.47 12.02 1.45
N THR A 51 -2.32 12.71 1.44
CA THR A 51 -2.23 14.08 1.99
C THR A 51 -3.14 15.06 1.27
N LYS A 52 -3.28 14.94 -0.06
CA LYS A 52 -4.18 15.79 -0.86
C LYS A 52 -5.64 15.49 -0.53
N GLU A 53 -6.01 14.22 -0.42
CA GLU A 53 -7.39 13.82 -0.17
C GLU A 53 -7.88 14.18 1.24
N LEU A 54 -6.96 14.27 2.20
CA LEU A 54 -7.24 14.68 3.59
C LEU A 54 -7.00 16.18 3.84
N GLY A 55 -6.41 16.91 2.90
CA GLY A 55 -6.04 18.32 3.07
C GLY A 55 -5.02 18.57 4.20
N VAL A 56 -4.07 17.65 4.37
CA VAL A 56 -3.06 17.69 5.45
C VAL A 56 -1.64 17.68 4.89
N LYS A 57 -0.66 18.03 5.71
CA LYS A 57 0.77 17.88 5.41
C LYS A 57 1.32 16.57 5.97
N CYS A 58 2.49 16.12 5.50
CA CYS A 58 3.14 14.89 5.96
C CYS A 58 3.30 14.83 7.48
N SER A 59 3.63 15.96 8.10
CA SER A 59 3.81 16.10 9.55
C SER A 59 2.52 15.89 10.36
N PHE A 60 1.34 15.86 9.73
CA PHE A 60 0.10 15.52 10.41
C PHE A 60 0.12 14.08 10.93
N CYS A 61 0.61 13.14 10.11
CA CYS A 61 0.70 11.72 10.46
C CYS A 61 2.12 11.30 10.86
N HIS A 62 3.16 11.86 10.26
CA HIS A 62 4.55 11.44 10.48
C HIS A 62 5.31 12.36 11.43
N ILE A 63 6.34 11.81 12.09
CA ILE A 63 7.35 12.59 12.79
C ILE A 63 8.38 13.05 11.75
N PRO A 64 8.68 14.36 11.64
CA PRO A 64 9.78 14.82 10.80
C PRO A 64 11.07 14.08 11.13
N ASN A 65 11.79 13.62 10.12
CA ASN A 65 13.00 12.79 10.24
C ASN A 65 12.80 11.35 10.76
N ASP A 66 11.60 10.95 11.19
CA ASP A 66 11.26 9.56 11.51
C ASP A 66 9.85 9.19 10.99
N TYR A 67 9.78 8.89 9.70
CA TYR A 67 8.54 8.48 9.03
C TYR A 67 8.09 7.08 9.43
N THR A 68 8.99 6.29 10.03
CA THR A 68 8.74 4.89 10.39
C THR A 68 8.06 4.75 11.74
N SER A 69 8.18 5.73 12.63
CA SER A 69 7.53 5.73 13.94
C SER A 69 6.02 5.65 13.88
N ASP A 70 5.42 4.90 14.81
CA ASP A 70 3.96 4.86 15.06
C ASP A 70 3.56 5.71 16.28
N LYS A 71 4.47 6.54 16.84
CA LYS A 71 4.21 7.39 18.01
C LYS A 71 3.09 8.42 17.78
N LYS A 72 2.79 8.79 16.54
CA LYS A 72 1.65 9.67 16.22
C LYS A 72 0.40 8.83 15.96
N ALA A 73 -0.63 9.02 16.80
CA ALA A 73 -1.90 8.33 16.68
C ALA A 73 -2.53 8.43 15.27
N ASN A 74 -2.42 9.60 14.62
CA ASN A 74 -2.94 9.83 13.26
C ASN A 74 -2.39 8.82 12.23
N LYS A 75 -1.15 8.35 12.36
CA LYS A 75 -0.59 7.34 11.45
C LYS A 75 -1.22 5.96 11.69
N VAL A 76 -1.49 5.61 12.94
CA VAL A 76 -2.17 4.37 13.30
C VAL A 76 -3.60 4.38 12.77
N VAL A 77 -4.33 5.48 12.97
CA VAL A 77 -5.68 5.68 12.41
C VAL A 77 -5.66 5.60 10.89
N ALA A 78 -4.74 6.31 10.22
CA ALA A 78 -4.62 6.27 8.76
C ALA A 78 -4.36 4.85 8.23
N ARG A 79 -3.59 4.03 8.97
CA ARG A 79 -3.37 2.62 8.61
C ARG A 79 -4.67 1.82 8.62
N GLU A 80 -5.51 2.00 9.63
CA GLU A 80 -6.81 1.34 9.69
C GLU A 80 -7.77 1.86 8.59
N MET A 81 -7.74 3.16 8.29
CA MET A 81 -8.52 3.74 7.19
C MET A 81 -8.09 3.20 5.81
N ILE A 82 -6.80 2.95 5.60
CA ILE A 82 -6.30 2.32 4.36
C ILE A 82 -6.85 0.89 4.25
N LYS A 83 -6.82 0.09 5.33
CA LYS A 83 -7.41 -1.26 5.33
C LYS A 83 -8.91 -1.22 5.05
N MET A 84 -9.63 -0.31 5.69
CA MET A 84 -11.07 -0.11 5.47
C MET A 84 -11.35 0.21 3.99
N THR A 85 -10.58 1.12 3.39
CA THR A 85 -10.73 1.50 1.98
C THR A 85 -10.47 0.31 1.05
N GLN A 86 -9.40 -0.46 1.30
CA GLN A 86 -9.11 -1.68 0.54
C GLN A 86 -10.22 -2.72 0.66
N SER A 87 -10.76 -2.91 1.87
CA SER A 87 -11.88 -3.82 2.11
C SER A 87 -13.16 -3.35 1.40
N ALA A 88 -13.49 -2.07 1.49
CA ALA A 88 -14.63 -1.48 0.79
C ALA A 88 -14.49 -1.66 -0.74
N ASN A 89 -13.32 -1.36 -1.31
CA ASN A 89 -13.09 -1.51 -2.75
C ASN A 89 -13.14 -2.97 -3.21
N SER A 90 -12.75 -3.93 -2.37
CA SER A 90 -12.95 -5.36 -2.66
C SER A 90 -14.43 -5.71 -2.80
N VAL A 91 -15.28 -5.21 -1.89
CA VAL A 91 -16.74 -5.40 -1.97
C VAL A 91 -17.31 -4.69 -3.20
N LEU A 92 -16.91 -3.44 -3.45
CA LEU A 92 -17.40 -2.66 -4.59
C LEU A 92 -17.02 -3.30 -5.92
N ALA A 93 -15.83 -3.88 -6.03
CA ALA A 93 -15.41 -4.62 -7.23
C ALA A 93 -16.33 -5.81 -7.51
N ASN A 94 -16.74 -6.57 -6.48
CA ASN A 94 -17.68 -7.68 -6.62
C ASN A 94 -19.08 -7.23 -7.08
N LEU A 95 -19.45 -5.99 -6.76
CA LEU A 95 -20.71 -5.37 -7.16
C LEU A 95 -20.62 -4.61 -8.49
N ASN A 96 -19.46 -4.62 -9.15
CA ASN A 96 -19.18 -3.80 -10.35
C ASN A 96 -19.41 -2.29 -10.13
N PHE A 97 -19.08 -1.80 -8.94
CA PHE A 97 -19.17 -0.38 -8.58
C PHE A 97 -17.81 0.31 -8.68
N LYS A 98 -17.83 1.64 -8.80
CA LYS A 98 -16.61 2.45 -8.78
C LYS A 98 -15.95 2.38 -7.41
N GLU A 99 -14.63 2.33 -7.40
CA GLU A 99 -13.83 2.38 -6.18
C GLU A 99 -14.02 3.71 -5.43
N VAL A 100 -13.84 3.64 -4.12
CA VAL A 100 -13.77 4.80 -3.23
C VAL A 100 -12.32 5.08 -2.82
N SER A 101 -12.06 6.34 -2.48
CA SER A 101 -10.79 6.77 -1.90
C SER A 101 -11.04 7.56 -0.61
N CYS A 102 -9.99 8.07 0.01
CA CYS A 102 -10.14 8.90 1.20
C CYS A 102 -10.97 10.15 0.88
N TRP A 103 -10.88 10.66 -0.35
CA TRP A 103 -11.64 11.83 -0.83
C TRP A 103 -13.16 11.62 -0.75
N THR A 104 -13.65 10.41 -0.99
CA THR A 104 -15.09 10.10 -0.98
C THR A 104 -15.76 10.58 0.31
N CYS A 105 -15.10 10.41 1.46
CA CYS A 105 -15.59 10.83 2.76
C CYS A 105 -14.94 12.13 3.25
N HIS A 106 -13.61 12.25 3.14
CA HIS A 106 -12.86 13.37 3.73
C HIS A 106 -13.01 14.68 2.95
N ARG A 107 -13.14 14.61 1.62
CA ARG A 107 -13.31 15.80 0.76
C ARG A 107 -12.29 16.92 1.03
N GLY A 108 -11.04 16.56 1.32
CA GLY A 108 -9.98 17.53 1.60
C GLY A 108 -9.94 18.03 3.05
N ASN A 109 -10.67 17.40 3.96
CA ASN A 109 -10.67 17.71 5.38
C ASN A 109 -10.10 16.57 6.21
N ARG A 110 -9.39 16.92 7.29
CA ARG A 110 -8.81 15.94 8.23
C ARG A 110 -9.86 15.07 8.95
N HIS A 111 -11.10 15.55 9.04
CA HIS A 111 -12.25 14.80 9.51
C HIS A 111 -13.37 14.89 8.47
N PRO A 112 -14.12 13.81 8.20
CA PRO A 112 -15.32 13.89 7.39
C PRO A 112 -16.34 14.84 8.04
N GLU A 113 -16.88 15.79 7.27
CA GLU A 113 -17.75 16.87 7.80
C GLU A 113 -19.16 16.43 8.17
N ARG A 114 -19.61 15.25 7.71
CA ARG A 114 -21.00 14.81 7.89
C ARG A 114 -21.06 13.40 8.45
N SER A 115 -21.48 13.28 9.70
CA SER A 115 -22.09 12.05 10.20
C SER A 115 -23.55 12.04 9.75
N PRO A 116 -24.07 10.93 9.21
CA PRO A 116 -25.50 10.82 8.90
C PRO A 116 -26.39 10.85 10.17
N PHE A 117 -25.79 10.81 11.36
CA PHE A 117 -26.50 10.78 12.65
C PHE A 117 -26.38 12.09 13.44
N GLU A 118 -25.63 13.08 12.95
CA GLU A 118 -25.47 14.37 13.60
C GLU A 118 -26.46 15.35 12.96
N LYS A 119 -27.44 15.82 13.75
CA LYS A 119 -28.43 16.81 13.28
C LYS A 119 -27.71 18.11 12.99
N SER A 120 -27.92 18.65 11.78
CA SER A 120 -27.48 19.98 11.36
C SER A 120 -28.02 21.08 12.28
#